data_AF-A0A3T0SFJ4-F1
#
_entry.id   AF-A0A3T0SFJ4-F1
#
_cell.length_a   1.000
_cell.length_b   1.000
_cell.length_c   1.000
_cell.angle_alpha   90.00
_cell.angle_beta   90.00
_cell.angle_gamma   90.00
#
_symmetry.space_group_name_H-M   'P 1'
#
loop_
_entity.id
_entity.type
_entity.pdbx_description
1 polymer ?
#
loop_
_entity_poly.entity_id
_entity_poly.type
_entity_poly.pdbx_seq_one_letter_code
_entity_poly.pdbx_strand_id
1 'polypeptide(L)'
;MMWTAHTPVILYGAAHRGTMVSRYLRSDCNIIGFIDKRAAEIGVHEGIPVMSSAAADKQALVIVCVNNIFEHESIALSLAAEGFGHVIFCPVDGSNMSWRSEEDRAAMARVYNNIIGERLSLPTAAPELDGLFRPAYQDDALIEVAADEVLAWVPALLAFARRNGNGLFKDSPVLTLFPYLELFKWFDGEADATPDHYIDLYCRNAAEQFGIGQTAAWIDNVLKSRRQVYERMRQTESIDPLFFLNHAVNADWNEDEGHFNMDSGKHRAAFLIHRKRSLIPLRLSVSDYETYLNRPALQSLIEHMMQTSVTELPYPVMHPYFLKAPYHAESAYYETLLKLCRSFVLANFSNTGRVSLKGVILRVECADLEPLAQAFALLGCSICYAYQESEFDRRIRCLYRIADRFIQQDTTPEKYDFLLDGRGPQ
;
A
#
# COMPACT_ATOMS: atom_id res chain seq x y z
N MET A 1 33.54 -13.10 -2.45
CA MET A 1 34.85 -12.92 -1.78
C MET A 1 34.93 -13.80 -0.54
N MET A 2 36.14 -14.23 -0.12
CA MET A 2 36.33 -14.81 1.21
C MET A 2 36.57 -13.69 2.23
N TRP A 3 35.66 -13.54 3.21
CA TRP A 3 35.83 -12.64 4.33
C TRP A 3 36.81 -13.26 5.34
N THR A 4 37.90 -12.55 5.58
CA THR A 4 38.97 -12.85 6.56
C THR A 4 39.13 -11.71 7.56
N ALA A 5 39.91 -11.91 8.62
CA ALA A 5 40.16 -10.88 9.64
C ALA A 5 40.74 -9.55 9.07
N HIS A 6 41.45 -9.62 7.94
CA HIS A 6 42.06 -8.46 7.29
C HIS A 6 41.15 -7.76 6.26
N THR A 7 40.02 -8.37 5.90
CA THR A 7 39.07 -7.79 4.95
C THR A 7 38.54 -6.47 5.53
N PRO A 8 38.64 -5.34 4.80
CA PRO A 8 38.05 -4.08 5.25
C PRO A 8 36.53 -4.21 5.37
N VAL A 9 35.98 -3.85 6.53
CA VAL A 9 34.54 -3.91 6.82
C VAL A 9 34.01 -2.51 7.14
N ILE A 10 32.88 -2.16 6.55
CA ILE A 10 32.12 -0.95 6.83
C ILE A 10 30.73 -1.34 7.34
N LEU A 11 30.24 -0.67 8.39
CA LEU A 11 28.90 -0.90 8.91
C LEU A 11 27.94 0.19 8.44
N TYR A 12 26.84 -0.16 7.78
CA TYR A 12 25.82 0.80 7.36
C TYR A 12 24.80 1.01 8.50
N GLY A 13 24.76 2.23 9.05
CA GLY A 13 23.92 2.64 10.18
C GLY A 13 24.71 2.86 11.46
N ALA A 14 25.08 4.12 11.74
CA ALA A 14 25.81 4.56 12.93
C ALA A 14 24.85 4.80 14.12
N ALA A 15 24.11 3.77 14.51
CA ALA A 15 23.11 3.80 15.56
C ALA A 15 23.24 2.60 16.51
N HIS A 16 22.19 2.28 17.26
CA HIS A 16 22.20 1.21 18.28
C HIS A 16 22.68 -0.15 17.73
N ARG A 17 22.09 -0.65 16.63
CA ARG A 17 22.44 -1.97 16.07
C ARG A 17 23.85 -1.99 15.47
N GLY A 18 24.25 -0.95 14.73
CA GLY A 18 25.63 -0.80 14.26
C GLY A 18 26.64 -0.73 15.41
N THR A 19 26.28 -0.11 16.54
CA THR A 19 27.11 -0.07 17.75
C THR A 19 27.34 -1.47 18.31
N MET A 20 26.28 -2.26 18.49
CA MET A 20 26.40 -3.63 18.99
C MET A 20 27.27 -4.49 18.08
N VAL A 21 27.01 -4.47 16.76
CA VAL A 21 27.78 -5.23 15.77
C VAL A 21 29.25 -4.79 15.77
N SER A 22 29.53 -3.48 15.87
CA SER A 22 30.91 -2.97 15.89
C SER A 22 31.70 -3.45 17.10
N ARG A 23 31.08 -3.48 18.29
CA ARG A 23 31.73 -3.97 19.52
C ARG A 23 32.04 -5.45 19.45
N TYR A 24 31.13 -6.24 18.90
CA TYR A 24 31.32 -7.66 18.69
C TYR A 24 32.45 -7.95 17.67
N LEU A 25 32.43 -7.27 16.51
CA LEU A 25 33.36 -7.57 15.42
C LEU A 25 34.75 -6.93 15.57
N ARG A 26 34.91 -5.88 16.38
CA ARG A 26 36.18 -5.11 16.48
C ARG A 26 37.40 -5.95 16.89
N SER A 27 37.22 -7.04 17.64
CA SER A 27 38.33 -7.92 18.05
C SER A 27 38.89 -8.75 16.91
N ASP A 28 38.02 -9.15 15.97
CA ASP A 28 38.33 -10.22 15.01
C ASP A 28 38.24 -9.76 13.54
N CYS A 29 37.74 -8.54 13.30
CA CYS A 29 37.54 -7.96 11.97
C CYS A 29 38.17 -6.57 11.86
N ASN A 30 38.69 -6.26 10.67
CA ASN A 30 39.18 -4.94 10.30
C ASN A 30 38.01 -3.98 9.97
N ILE A 31 37.37 -3.42 10.99
CA ILE A 31 36.31 -2.40 10.82
C ILE A 31 36.97 -1.04 10.53
N ILE A 32 36.74 -0.51 9.35
CA ILE A 32 37.38 0.73 8.87
C ILE A 32 36.45 1.95 8.92
N GLY A 33 35.13 1.77 9.08
CA GLY A 33 34.19 2.88 8.99
C GLY A 33 32.73 2.51 9.28
N PHE A 34 31.91 3.55 9.42
CA PHE A 34 30.45 3.47 9.27
C PHE A 34 30.01 4.26 8.04
N ILE A 35 28.97 3.78 7.36
CA ILE A 35 28.16 4.59 6.42
C ILE A 35 26.89 5.04 7.14
N ASP A 36 26.54 6.33 7.05
CA ASP A 36 25.27 6.83 7.57
C ASP A 36 24.73 7.99 6.71
N LYS A 37 23.41 8.10 6.58
CA LYS A 37 22.76 9.23 5.88
C LYS A 37 23.07 10.56 6.56
N ARG A 38 23.33 10.56 7.87
CA ARG A 38 23.71 11.72 8.68
C ARG A 38 25.23 11.84 8.89
N ALA A 39 26.04 11.26 8.02
CA ALA A 39 27.50 11.25 8.17
C ALA A 39 28.11 12.64 8.40
N ALA A 40 27.60 13.66 7.71
CA ALA A 40 28.06 15.05 7.85
C ALA A 40 27.83 15.62 9.27
N GLU A 41 26.83 15.13 10.00
CA GLU A 41 26.53 15.54 11.37
C GLU A 41 27.33 14.73 12.39
N ILE A 42 27.50 13.42 12.15
CA ILE A 42 28.06 12.50 13.13
C ILE A 42 29.59 12.58 13.14
N GLY A 43 30.24 12.50 11.97
CA GLY A 43 31.68 12.51 11.80
C GLY A 43 32.43 11.28 12.35
N VAL A 44 32.24 10.94 13.62
CA VAL A 44 32.88 9.81 14.32
C VAL A 44 31.88 9.13 15.26
N HIS A 45 31.83 7.80 15.24
CA HIS A 45 30.98 6.98 16.10
C HIS A 45 31.78 5.81 16.69
N GLU A 46 31.76 5.63 18.02
CA GLU A 46 32.58 4.63 18.73
C GLU A 46 34.09 4.68 18.38
N GLY A 47 34.59 5.89 18.05
CA GLY A 47 35.99 6.10 17.65
C GLY A 47 36.32 5.67 16.22
N ILE A 48 35.32 5.34 15.41
CA ILE A 48 35.43 4.94 13.99
C ILE A 48 34.84 6.06 13.12
N PRO A 49 35.43 6.42 11.97
CA PRO A 49 34.90 7.46 11.10
C PRO A 49 33.53 7.09 10.54
N VAL A 50 32.64 8.07 10.43
CA VAL A 50 31.34 7.97 9.77
C VAL A 50 31.39 8.77 8.48
N MET A 51 31.03 8.14 7.36
CA MET A 51 31.12 8.72 6.03
C MET A 51 29.84 8.51 5.22
N SER A 52 29.66 9.29 4.16
CA SER A 52 28.62 8.99 3.18
C SER A 52 29.02 7.77 2.35
N SER A 53 28.05 7.10 1.76
CA SER A 53 28.29 5.96 0.86
C SER A 53 29.21 6.36 -0.31
N ALA A 54 29.06 7.57 -0.84
CA ALA A 54 29.90 8.13 -1.91
C ALA A 54 31.40 8.23 -1.54
N ALA A 55 31.74 8.51 -0.28
CA ALA A 55 33.13 8.66 0.17
C ALA A 55 33.77 7.35 0.67
N ALA A 56 32.97 6.29 0.84
CA ALA A 56 33.43 5.01 1.34
C ALA A 56 34.17 4.17 0.29
N ASP A 57 35.09 3.32 0.77
CA ASP A 57 35.83 2.38 -0.07
C ASP A 57 34.89 1.31 -0.65
N LYS A 58 34.74 1.32 -1.98
CA LYS A 58 33.85 0.39 -2.72
C LYS A 58 34.33 -1.05 -2.70
N GLN A 59 35.60 -1.30 -2.35
CA GLN A 59 36.15 -2.65 -2.20
C GLN A 59 35.89 -3.26 -0.82
N ALA A 60 35.42 -2.46 0.14
CA ALA A 60 35.10 -2.94 1.47
C ALA A 60 33.82 -3.81 1.49
N LEU A 61 33.78 -4.77 2.41
CA LEU A 61 32.56 -5.49 2.74
C LEU A 61 31.65 -4.58 3.56
N VAL A 62 30.42 -4.35 3.11
CA VAL A 62 29.44 -3.58 3.87
C VAL A 62 28.50 -4.52 4.63
N ILE A 63 28.17 -4.19 5.88
CA ILE A 63 27.16 -4.91 6.67
C ILE A 63 26.02 -3.94 6.99
N VAL A 64 24.80 -4.26 6.57
CA VAL A 64 23.63 -3.41 6.83
C VAL A 64 23.16 -3.61 8.27
N CYS A 65 23.26 -2.57 9.09
CA CYS A 65 22.97 -2.58 10.52
C CYS A 65 21.82 -1.64 10.92
N VAL A 66 20.92 -1.30 10.00
CA VAL A 66 19.70 -0.56 10.34
C VAL A 66 18.70 -1.46 11.09
N ASN A 67 17.80 -0.85 11.87
CA ASN A 67 16.82 -1.61 12.65
C ASN A 67 15.62 -2.07 11.79
N ASN A 68 15.23 -1.24 10.82
CA ASN A 68 14.09 -1.52 9.95
C ASN A 68 14.45 -2.59 8.93
N ILE A 69 14.00 -3.82 9.16
CA ILE A 69 14.32 -4.96 8.29
C ILE A 69 13.87 -4.75 6.83
N PHE A 70 12.81 -3.96 6.61
CA PHE A 70 12.26 -3.70 5.28
C PHE A 70 13.15 -2.82 4.40
N GLU A 71 14.13 -2.11 4.98
CA GLU A 71 15.08 -1.26 4.21
C GLU A 71 16.34 -2.02 3.77
N HIS A 72 16.58 -3.23 4.29
CA HIS A 72 17.86 -3.92 4.09
C HIS A 72 18.14 -4.20 2.60
N GLU A 73 17.13 -4.68 1.87
CA GLU A 73 17.24 -5.02 0.45
C GLU A 73 17.39 -3.76 -0.42
N SER A 74 16.66 -2.68 -0.14
CA SER A 74 16.78 -1.42 -0.89
C SER A 74 18.12 -0.71 -0.63
N ILE A 75 18.62 -0.75 0.61
CA ILE A 75 19.98 -0.30 0.95
C ILE A 75 21.02 -1.12 0.17
N ALA A 76 20.89 -2.45 0.15
CA ALA A 76 21.84 -3.31 -0.56
C ALA A 76 21.85 -3.05 -2.07
N LEU A 77 20.68 -2.85 -2.71
CA LEU A 77 20.59 -2.46 -4.12
C LEU A 77 21.20 -1.07 -4.38
N SER A 78 20.95 -0.11 -3.50
CA SER A 78 21.51 1.24 -3.62
C SER A 78 23.04 1.22 -3.53
N LEU A 79 23.59 0.44 -2.59
CA LEU A 79 25.03 0.23 -2.48
C LEU A 79 25.60 -0.51 -3.72
N ALA A 80 24.88 -1.50 -4.25
CA ALA A 80 25.27 -2.17 -5.48
C ALA A 80 25.40 -1.17 -6.65
N ALA A 81 24.40 -0.29 -6.82
CA ALA A 81 24.38 0.75 -7.84
C ALA A 81 25.53 1.77 -7.68
N GLU A 82 25.98 2.00 -6.45
CA GLU A 82 27.17 2.81 -6.15
C GLU A 82 28.52 2.08 -6.33
N GLY A 83 28.50 0.80 -6.72
CA GLY A 83 29.68 0.00 -7.02
C GLY A 83 30.21 -0.88 -5.89
N PHE A 84 29.46 -1.05 -4.78
CA PHE A 84 29.84 -2.01 -3.75
C PHE A 84 29.54 -3.45 -4.22
N GLY A 85 30.59 -4.28 -4.31
CA GLY A 85 30.45 -5.67 -4.77
C GLY A 85 29.96 -6.66 -3.71
N HIS A 86 30.12 -6.34 -2.43
CA HIS A 86 29.80 -7.24 -1.32
C HIS A 86 29.07 -6.51 -0.20
N VAL A 87 27.80 -6.88 0.03
CA VAL A 87 26.96 -6.35 1.11
C VAL A 87 26.27 -7.50 1.82
N ILE A 88 26.39 -7.56 3.14
CA ILE A 88 25.66 -8.50 4.00
C ILE A 88 24.45 -7.79 4.59
N PHE A 89 23.27 -8.38 4.42
CA PHE A 89 22.01 -7.79 4.86
C PHE A 89 21.00 -8.87 5.26
N CYS A 90 19.88 -8.47 5.86
CA CYS A 90 18.79 -9.37 6.21
C CYS A 90 17.89 -9.57 4.97
N PRO A 91 17.80 -10.77 4.38
CA PRO A 91 16.77 -11.03 3.38
C PRO A 91 15.39 -10.96 4.06
N VAL A 92 14.40 -10.40 3.35
CA VAL A 92 13.06 -10.19 3.91
C VAL A 92 12.08 -11.20 3.31
N ASP A 93 11.40 -11.94 4.18
CA ASP A 93 10.29 -12.79 3.76
C ASP A 93 9.11 -11.94 3.30
N GLY A 94 8.68 -12.15 2.06
CA GLY A 94 7.55 -11.44 1.47
C GLY A 94 7.88 -10.09 0.85
N SER A 95 9.15 -9.80 0.51
CA SER A 95 9.50 -8.70 -0.39
C SER A 95 9.25 -9.05 -1.86
N ASN A 96 9.40 -8.07 -2.76
CA ASN A 96 9.34 -8.26 -4.21
C ASN A 96 10.71 -8.66 -4.81
N MET A 97 11.63 -9.23 -4.03
CA MET A 97 12.95 -9.59 -4.54
C MET A 97 13.00 -11.04 -5.04
N SER A 98 13.44 -11.22 -6.28
CA SER A 98 13.79 -12.53 -6.83
C SER A 98 15.28 -12.77 -6.63
N TRP A 99 15.58 -13.83 -5.90
CA TRP A 99 16.92 -14.31 -5.63
C TRP A 99 17.40 -15.25 -6.74
N ARG A 100 18.70 -15.26 -7.00
CA ARG A 100 19.34 -16.17 -7.96
C ARG A 100 19.09 -17.64 -7.61
N SER A 101 19.15 -17.99 -6.33
CA SER A 101 18.69 -19.27 -5.81
C SER A 101 18.27 -19.18 -4.34
N GLU A 102 17.54 -20.19 -3.87
CA GLU A 102 17.15 -20.28 -2.46
C GLU A 102 18.37 -20.51 -1.56
N GLU A 103 19.39 -21.21 -2.05
CA GLU A 103 20.65 -21.41 -1.34
C GLU A 103 21.41 -20.10 -1.12
N ASP A 104 21.41 -19.19 -2.10
CA ASP A 104 22.01 -17.86 -1.96
C ASP A 104 21.31 -17.04 -0.88
N ARG A 105 19.97 -17.05 -0.89
CA ARG A 105 19.16 -16.38 0.14
C ARG A 105 19.43 -16.97 1.52
N ALA A 106 19.42 -18.30 1.65
CA ALA A 106 19.71 -19.00 2.89
C ALA A 106 21.15 -18.74 3.37
N ALA A 107 22.11 -18.62 2.45
CA ALA A 107 23.49 -18.25 2.78
C ALA A 107 23.59 -16.82 3.31
N MET A 108 22.93 -15.85 2.67
CA MET A 108 22.86 -14.46 3.15
C MET A 108 22.23 -14.39 4.54
N ALA A 109 21.06 -15.02 4.72
CA ALA A 109 20.36 -15.10 6.01
C ALA A 109 21.26 -15.69 7.11
N ARG A 110 21.96 -16.80 6.80
CA ARG A 110 22.86 -17.46 7.76
C ARG A 110 24.02 -16.56 8.18
N VAL A 111 24.70 -15.91 7.23
CA VAL A 111 25.83 -15.02 7.55
C VAL A 111 25.34 -13.83 8.38
N TYR A 112 24.25 -13.19 7.96
CA TYR A 112 23.64 -12.08 8.69
C TYR A 112 23.23 -12.49 10.11
N ASN A 113 22.53 -13.61 10.28
CA ASN A 113 22.10 -14.12 11.58
C ASN A 113 23.28 -14.51 12.49
N ASN A 114 24.38 -15.01 11.92
CA ASN A 114 25.59 -15.29 12.70
C ASN A 114 26.26 -14.00 13.21
N ILE A 115 26.20 -12.90 12.45
CA ILE A 115 26.68 -11.60 12.92
C ILE A 115 25.80 -11.09 14.06
N ILE A 116 24.47 -11.06 13.85
CA ILE A 116 23.52 -10.56 14.86
C ILE A 116 23.50 -11.44 16.11
N GLY A 117 23.69 -12.75 15.95
CA GLY A 117 23.74 -13.73 17.04
C GLY A 117 25.11 -13.86 17.70
N GLU A 118 26.10 -13.04 17.33
CA GLU A 118 27.47 -13.04 17.87
C GLU A 118 28.19 -14.41 17.74
N ARG A 119 27.96 -15.10 16.61
CA ARG A 119 28.45 -16.46 16.29
C ARG A 119 29.19 -16.52 14.96
N LEU A 120 29.70 -15.40 14.47
CA LEU A 120 30.50 -15.36 13.25
C LEU A 120 31.84 -16.07 13.47
N SER A 121 32.17 -16.97 12.56
CA SER A 121 33.49 -17.61 12.47
C SER A 121 34.15 -17.24 11.16
N LEU A 122 35.42 -16.83 11.21
CA LEU A 122 36.23 -16.51 10.03
C LEU A 122 37.23 -17.64 9.72
N PRO A 123 37.55 -17.90 8.44
CA PRO A 123 37.03 -17.21 7.26
C PRO A 123 35.61 -17.66 6.88
N THR A 124 34.81 -16.76 6.29
CA THR A 124 33.47 -17.08 5.78
C THR A 124 33.28 -16.54 4.37
N ALA A 125 32.38 -17.15 3.59
CA ALA A 125 32.06 -16.65 2.25
C ALA A 125 31.14 -15.43 2.35
N ALA A 126 31.52 -14.33 1.70
CA ALA A 126 30.66 -13.18 1.47
C ALA A 126 30.14 -13.22 0.02
N PRO A 127 28.83 -13.37 -0.21
CA PRO A 127 28.25 -13.37 -1.54
C PRO A 127 28.59 -12.09 -2.30
N GLU A 128 28.82 -12.24 -3.61
CA GLU A 128 28.85 -11.10 -4.53
C GLU A 128 27.42 -10.65 -4.80
N LEU A 129 27.20 -9.33 -4.86
CA LEU A 129 25.88 -8.78 -5.10
C LEU A 129 25.44 -8.83 -6.56
N ASP A 130 26.38 -8.81 -7.51
CA ASP A 130 26.03 -8.78 -8.93
C ASP A 130 25.20 -10.01 -9.31
N GLY A 131 24.01 -9.75 -9.86
CA GLY A 131 23.03 -10.77 -10.18
C GLY A 131 22.53 -11.63 -9.01
N LEU A 132 22.83 -11.29 -7.74
CA LEU A 132 22.44 -12.09 -6.57
C LEU A 132 20.93 -12.06 -6.34
N PHE A 133 20.34 -10.87 -6.43
CA PHE A 133 18.91 -10.66 -6.36
C PHE A 133 18.53 -9.41 -7.14
N ARG A 134 17.27 -9.33 -7.55
CA ARG A 134 16.71 -8.21 -8.30
C ARG A 134 15.22 -8.03 -7.98
N PRO A 135 14.67 -6.82 -8.15
CA PRO A 135 13.23 -6.63 -8.13
C PRO A 135 12.54 -7.57 -9.13
N ALA A 136 11.48 -8.23 -8.67
CA ALA A 136 10.61 -9.06 -9.48
C ALA A 136 9.16 -8.60 -9.27
N TYR A 137 8.53 -8.28 -10.39
CA TYR A 137 7.14 -7.84 -10.42
C TYR A 137 6.30 -9.03 -10.86
N GLN A 138 5.55 -9.58 -9.92
CA GLN A 138 4.70 -10.74 -10.10
C GLN A 138 3.34 -10.49 -9.47
N ASP A 139 2.34 -11.26 -9.86
CA ASP A 139 1.00 -11.12 -9.29
C ASP A 139 0.97 -11.62 -7.82
N ASP A 140 1.10 -10.69 -6.88
CA ASP A 140 1.03 -10.98 -5.44
C ASP A 140 -0.40 -10.91 -4.87
N ALA A 141 -1.39 -10.55 -5.70
CA ALA A 141 -2.78 -10.49 -5.29
C ALA A 141 -3.52 -11.81 -5.52
N LEU A 142 -3.09 -12.57 -6.52
CA LEU A 142 -3.70 -13.84 -6.91
C LEU A 142 -3.53 -14.89 -5.81
N ILE A 143 -4.64 -15.49 -5.38
CA ILE A 143 -4.69 -16.50 -4.31
C ILE A 143 -4.96 -17.89 -4.90
N GLU A 144 -5.95 -17.99 -5.79
CA GLU A 144 -6.38 -19.26 -6.38
C GLU A 144 -6.82 -19.02 -7.83
N VAL A 145 -6.48 -19.97 -8.71
CA VAL A 145 -7.00 -20.05 -10.08
C VAL A 145 -7.74 -21.37 -10.23
N ALA A 146 -9.04 -21.29 -10.53
CA ALA A 146 -9.86 -22.40 -10.98
C ALA A 146 -10.06 -22.30 -12.51
N ALA A 147 -10.86 -23.18 -13.11
CA ALA A 147 -11.02 -23.24 -14.57
C ALA A 147 -11.50 -21.93 -15.19
N ASP A 148 -12.53 -21.30 -14.60
CA ASP A 148 -13.16 -20.08 -15.14
C ASP A 148 -13.15 -18.90 -14.14
N GLU A 149 -12.66 -19.11 -12.92
CA GLU A 149 -12.68 -18.14 -11.84
C GLU A 149 -11.32 -17.99 -11.17
N VAL A 150 -11.06 -16.79 -10.65
CA VAL A 150 -9.92 -16.49 -9.78
C VAL A 150 -10.39 -15.95 -8.44
N LEU A 151 -9.68 -16.30 -7.38
CA LEU A 151 -9.77 -15.62 -6.08
C LEU A 151 -8.57 -14.70 -5.96
N ALA A 152 -8.79 -13.40 -5.77
CA ALA A 152 -7.72 -12.42 -5.69
C ALA A 152 -7.99 -11.34 -4.63
N TRP A 153 -6.91 -10.76 -4.11
CA TRP A 153 -6.93 -9.54 -3.33
C TRP A 153 -7.11 -8.32 -4.23
N VAL A 154 -8.27 -7.69 -4.18
CA VAL A 154 -8.58 -6.51 -4.99
C VAL A 154 -8.47 -5.25 -4.14
N PRO A 155 -7.84 -4.18 -4.63
CA PRO A 155 -7.83 -2.89 -3.95
C PRO A 155 -9.22 -2.40 -3.61
N ALA A 156 -9.41 -1.96 -2.38
CA ALA A 156 -10.66 -1.33 -1.93
C ALA A 156 -11.07 -0.14 -2.81
N LEU A 157 -10.09 0.54 -3.43
CA LEU A 157 -10.28 1.62 -4.40
C LEU A 157 -11.04 1.20 -5.65
N LEU A 158 -10.97 -0.08 -6.01
CA LEU A 158 -11.58 -0.64 -7.22
C LEU A 158 -12.84 -1.45 -6.92
N ALA A 159 -13.25 -1.53 -5.65
CA ALA A 159 -14.41 -2.30 -5.25
C ALA A 159 -15.63 -1.42 -5.09
N PHE A 160 -16.69 -1.77 -5.82
CA PHE A 160 -17.93 -1.01 -5.86
C PHE A 160 -19.11 -1.91 -5.52
N ALA A 161 -20.14 -1.30 -4.96
CA ALA A 161 -21.42 -1.97 -4.78
C ALA A 161 -22.06 -2.33 -6.14
N ARG A 162 -22.99 -3.27 -6.10
CA ARG A 162 -23.68 -3.81 -7.29
C ARG A 162 -24.17 -2.73 -8.26
N ARG A 163 -23.88 -2.90 -9.55
CA ARG A 163 -24.28 -1.99 -10.64
C ARG A 163 -25.80 -1.87 -10.75
N ASN A 164 -26.50 -3.00 -10.76
CA ASN A 164 -27.97 -3.06 -10.85
C ASN A 164 -28.65 -3.14 -9.48
N GLY A 165 -27.98 -2.64 -8.43
CA GLY A 165 -28.56 -2.58 -7.09
C GLY A 165 -29.70 -1.56 -7.00
N ASN A 166 -30.65 -1.82 -6.12
CA ASN A 166 -31.65 -0.84 -5.71
C ASN A 166 -31.13 0.02 -4.55
N GLY A 167 -31.56 1.28 -4.50
CA GLY A 167 -31.38 2.17 -3.35
C GLY A 167 -30.07 2.97 -3.32
N LEU A 168 -29.73 3.41 -2.11
CA LEU A 168 -28.72 4.43 -1.80
C LEU A 168 -27.30 4.14 -2.32
N PHE A 169 -26.93 2.86 -2.44
CA PHE A 169 -25.55 2.41 -2.71
C PHE A 169 -25.38 1.78 -4.09
N LYS A 170 -26.17 2.20 -5.07
CA LYS A 170 -26.05 1.66 -6.44
C LYS A 170 -24.74 2.17 -7.06
N ASP A 171 -23.88 1.25 -7.49
CA ASP A 171 -22.58 1.57 -8.13
C ASP A 171 -21.71 2.56 -7.31
N SER A 172 -21.75 2.43 -5.97
CA SER A 172 -20.99 3.27 -5.05
C SER A 172 -19.67 2.61 -4.66
N PRO A 173 -18.54 3.33 -4.60
CA PRO A 173 -17.29 2.76 -4.09
C PRO A 173 -17.43 2.32 -2.63
N VAL A 174 -16.82 1.19 -2.26
CA VAL A 174 -16.95 0.65 -0.89
C VAL A 174 -16.36 1.58 0.17
N LEU A 175 -15.36 2.39 -0.20
CA LEU A 175 -14.75 3.43 0.63
C LEU A 175 -15.72 4.56 0.99
N THR A 176 -16.82 4.69 0.24
CA THR A 176 -17.83 5.75 0.42
C THR A 176 -19.08 5.28 1.15
N LEU A 177 -19.11 4.03 1.65
CA LEU A 177 -20.23 3.44 2.40
C LEU A 177 -20.36 4.03 3.81
N PHE A 178 -20.33 5.36 3.93
CA PHE A 178 -20.27 6.10 5.19
C PHE A 178 -21.35 5.72 6.21
N PRO A 179 -22.61 5.36 5.84
CA PRO A 179 -23.58 4.95 6.84
C PRO A 179 -23.16 3.66 7.57
N TYR A 180 -22.51 2.72 6.86
CA TYR A 180 -21.97 1.51 7.49
C TYR A 180 -20.70 1.79 8.28
N LEU A 181 -19.80 2.61 7.73
CA LEU A 181 -18.52 2.91 8.37
C LEU A 181 -18.76 3.64 9.70
N GLU A 182 -19.67 4.62 9.75
CA GLU A 182 -20.01 5.34 10.98
C GLU A 182 -20.74 4.46 11.99
N LEU A 183 -21.63 3.57 11.54
CA LEU A 183 -22.27 2.58 12.41
C LEU A 183 -21.23 1.69 13.10
N PHE A 184 -20.19 1.25 12.39
CA PHE A 184 -19.15 0.40 12.96
C PHE A 184 -18.25 1.16 13.93
N LYS A 185 -17.91 2.42 13.65
CA LYS A 185 -17.26 3.31 14.62
C LYS A 185 -18.09 3.49 15.89
N TRP A 186 -19.41 3.63 15.75
CA TRP A 186 -20.32 3.72 16.89
C TRP A 186 -20.37 2.41 17.69
N PHE A 187 -20.32 1.25 17.03
CA PHE A 187 -20.21 -0.03 17.72
C PHE A 187 -18.92 -0.17 18.53
N ASP A 188 -17.81 0.38 18.03
CA ASP A 188 -16.51 0.42 18.72
C ASP A 188 -16.42 1.52 19.81
N GLY A 189 -17.41 2.40 19.91
CA GLY A 189 -17.47 3.44 20.94
C GLY A 189 -16.65 4.69 20.64
N GLU A 190 -16.40 5.02 19.38
CA GLU A 190 -15.75 6.28 19.00
C GLU A 190 -16.62 7.50 19.38
N ALA A 191 -16.01 8.52 19.99
CA ALA A 191 -16.71 9.63 20.66
C ALA A 191 -17.63 10.48 19.77
N ASP A 192 -17.37 10.53 18.46
CA ASP A 192 -18.12 11.32 17.48
C ASP A 192 -18.92 10.46 16.48
N ALA A 193 -19.00 9.14 16.72
CA ALA A 193 -19.72 8.24 15.83
C ALA A 193 -21.20 8.13 16.23
N THR A 194 -22.07 8.05 15.23
CA THR A 194 -23.52 7.92 15.41
C THR A 194 -24.10 6.86 14.47
N PRO A 195 -25.15 6.11 14.87
CA PRO A 195 -25.88 5.24 13.97
C PRO A 195 -26.86 5.98 13.04
N ASP A 196 -27.05 7.29 13.21
CA ASP A 196 -28.17 8.03 12.62
C ASP A 196 -28.19 7.95 11.09
N HIS A 197 -27.07 8.17 10.41
CA HIS A 197 -27.02 8.04 8.94
C HIS A 197 -27.40 6.64 8.46
N TYR A 198 -27.05 5.60 9.21
CA TYR A 198 -27.47 4.24 8.88
C TYR A 198 -28.97 4.05 9.04
N ILE A 199 -29.54 4.55 10.13
CA ILE A 199 -30.97 4.44 10.38
C ILE A 199 -31.76 5.28 9.37
N ASP A 200 -31.47 6.57 9.28
CA ASP A 200 -32.31 7.53 8.58
C ASP A 200 -32.17 7.44 7.06
N LEU A 201 -30.94 7.27 6.53
CA LEU A 201 -30.73 7.26 5.08
C LEU A 201 -30.93 5.88 4.46
N TYR A 202 -30.72 4.81 5.22
CA TYR A 202 -30.78 3.45 4.69
C TYR A 202 -31.97 2.66 5.24
N CYS A 203 -32.10 2.51 6.55
CA CYS A 203 -33.13 1.64 7.12
C CYS A 203 -34.55 2.20 6.98
N ARG A 204 -34.76 3.50 7.24
CA ARG A 204 -36.09 4.13 7.16
C ARG A 204 -36.63 4.12 5.73
N ASN A 205 -35.82 4.54 4.76
CA ASN A 205 -36.18 4.49 3.34
C ASN A 205 -36.59 3.09 2.88
N ALA A 206 -35.84 2.06 3.32
CA ALA A 206 -36.22 0.67 3.05
C ALA A 206 -37.53 0.28 3.75
N ALA A 207 -37.70 0.66 5.03
CA ALA A 207 -38.92 0.38 5.78
C ALA A 207 -40.17 1.00 5.14
N GLU A 208 -40.08 2.24 4.65
CA GLU A 208 -41.17 2.92 3.94
C GLU A 208 -41.57 2.19 2.67
N GLN A 209 -40.59 1.78 1.87
CA GLN A 209 -40.83 1.01 0.64
C GLN A 209 -41.61 -0.28 0.90
N PHE A 210 -41.44 -0.90 2.07
CA PHE A 210 -42.12 -2.14 2.46
C PHE A 210 -43.29 -1.93 3.44
N GLY A 211 -43.68 -0.69 3.74
CA GLY A 211 -44.79 -0.37 4.65
C GLY A 211 -44.55 -0.82 6.10
N ILE A 212 -43.30 -0.87 6.55
CA ILE A 212 -42.91 -1.32 7.90
C ILE A 212 -43.03 -0.16 8.90
N GLY A 213 -43.71 -0.40 10.03
CA GLY A 213 -43.84 0.59 11.10
C GLY A 213 -42.51 0.94 11.78
N GLN A 214 -42.06 2.18 11.64
CA GLN A 214 -40.76 2.66 12.14
C GLN A 214 -40.79 3.13 13.60
N THR A 215 -41.05 2.21 14.53
CA THR A 215 -41.09 2.51 15.98
C THR A 215 -39.70 2.53 16.64
N ALA A 216 -39.58 3.07 17.86
CA ALA A 216 -38.33 2.99 18.63
C ALA A 216 -37.88 1.54 18.87
N ALA A 217 -38.80 0.61 19.11
CA ALA A 217 -38.50 -0.81 19.26
C ALA A 217 -37.97 -1.44 17.96
N TRP A 218 -38.44 -0.98 16.80
CA TRP A 218 -37.92 -1.40 15.51
C TRP A 218 -36.47 -0.91 15.32
N ILE A 219 -36.17 0.34 15.65
CA ILE A 219 -34.80 0.90 15.59
C ILE A 219 -33.85 0.09 16.50
N ASP A 220 -34.24 -0.15 17.75
CA ASP A 220 -33.44 -0.95 18.70
C ASP A 220 -33.14 -2.35 18.15
N ASN A 221 -34.14 -3.02 17.58
CA ASN A 221 -33.97 -4.34 16.99
C ASN A 221 -33.03 -4.32 15.77
N VAL A 222 -33.13 -3.31 14.91
CA VAL A 222 -32.21 -3.12 13.76
C VAL A 222 -30.78 -2.96 14.25
N LEU A 223 -30.54 -2.06 15.23
CA LEU A 223 -29.20 -1.80 15.77
C LEU A 223 -28.63 -3.03 16.47
N LYS A 224 -29.43 -3.73 17.28
CA LYS A 224 -29.02 -4.97 17.95
C LYS A 224 -28.65 -6.06 16.96
N SER A 225 -29.45 -6.24 15.91
CA SER A 225 -29.16 -7.20 14.83
C SER A 225 -27.86 -6.85 14.11
N ARG A 226 -27.63 -5.58 13.76
CA ARG A 226 -26.39 -5.15 13.10
C ARG A 226 -25.17 -5.27 14.01
N ARG A 227 -25.31 -4.98 15.30
CA ARG A 227 -24.24 -5.18 16.30
C ARG A 227 -23.84 -6.64 16.37
N GLN A 228 -24.79 -7.57 16.39
CA GLN A 228 -24.48 -9.01 16.38
C GLN A 228 -23.69 -9.44 15.14
N VAL A 229 -24.05 -8.93 13.96
CA VAL A 229 -23.31 -9.22 12.71
C VAL A 229 -21.89 -8.66 12.79
N TYR A 230 -21.73 -7.42 13.25
CA TYR A 230 -20.43 -6.77 13.44
C TYR A 230 -19.53 -7.54 14.42
N GLU A 231 -20.07 -7.88 15.60
CA GLU A 231 -19.34 -8.61 16.64
C GLU A 231 -18.89 -10.00 16.19
N ARG A 232 -19.73 -10.70 15.41
CA ARG A 232 -19.35 -11.98 14.80
C ARG A 232 -18.20 -11.80 13.81
N MET A 233 -18.28 -10.81 12.91
CA MET A 233 -17.17 -10.54 11.98
C MET A 233 -15.87 -10.20 12.71
N ARG A 234 -15.93 -9.40 13.79
CA ARG A 234 -14.79 -9.05 14.64
C ARG A 234 -14.19 -10.26 15.35
N GLN A 235 -15.02 -11.10 15.94
CA GLN A 235 -14.57 -12.34 16.58
C GLN A 235 -13.93 -13.27 15.55
N THR A 236 -14.57 -13.44 14.39
CA THR A 236 -14.08 -14.32 13.32
C THR A 236 -12.76 -13.83 12.74
N GLU A 237 -12.56 -12.52 12.50
CA GLU A 237 -11.26 -11.96 12.06
C GLU A 237 -10.11 -12.38 12.98
N SER A 238 -10.38 -12.52 14.29
CA SER A 238 -9.37 -12.83 15.29
C SER A 238 -9.01 -14.33 15.38
N ILE A 239 -9.94 -15.23 15.03
CA ILE A 239 -9.76 -16.68 15.23
C ILE A 239 -9.69 -17.48 13.92
N ASP A 240 -10.17 -16.92 12.81
CA ASP A 240 -10.16 -17.52 11.47
C ASP A 240 -9.75 -16.44 10.45
N PRO A 241 -8.43 -16.24 10.25
CA PRO A 241 -7.93 -15.21 9.33
C PRO A 241 -8.31 -15.48 7.86
N LEU A 242 -8.75 -16.71 7.52
CA LEU A 242 -9.15 -17.08 6.17
C LEU A 242 -10.66 -16.91 5.92
N PHE A 243 -11.46 -16.56 6.94
CA PHE A 243 -12.91 -16.46 6.80
C PHE A 243 -13.34 -15.56 5.62
N PHE A 244 -12.77 -14.37 5.49
CA PHE A 244 -13.13 -13.42 4.44
C PHE A 244 -12.73 -13.90 3.05
N LEU A 245 -11.62 -14.63 2.95
CA LEU A 245 -11.16 -15.29 1.72
C LEU A 245 -12.12 -16.40 1.30
N ASN A 246 -12.41 -17.32 2.22
CA ASN A 246 -13.27 -18.48 1.98
C ASN A 246 -14.70 -18.08 1.58
N HIS A 247 -15.14 -16.90 2.01
CA HIS A 247 -16.47 -16.38 1.69
C HIS A 247 -16.42 -15.16 0.76
N ALA A 248 -15.34 -14.95 0.00
CA ALA A 248 -15.24 -13.86 -0.97
C ALA A 248 -16.46 -13.81 -1.90
N VAL A 249 -16.92 -12.61 -2.24
CA VAL A 249 -18.07 -12.43 -3.14
C VAL A 249 -17.61 -12.38 -4.59
N ASN A 250 -18.51 -12.80 -5.47
CA ASN A 250 -18.36 -12.58 -6.90
C ASN A 250 -18.43 -11.08 -7.21
N ALA A 251 -17.61 -10.65 -8.18
CA ALA A 251 -17.66 -9.31 -8.74
C ALA A 251 -17.30 -9.35 -10.22
N ASP A 252 -17.93 -8.45 -10.98
CA ASP A 252 -17.72 -8.32 -12.41
C ASP A 252 -16.96 -7.02 -12.71
N TRP A 253 -16.06 -7.07 -13.70
CA TRP A 253 -15.35 -5.88 -14.17
C TRP A 253 -16.28 -4.95 -14.95
N ASN A 254 -16.24 -3.66 -14.61
CA ASN A 254 -16.93 -2.60 -15.31
C ASN A 254 -15.98 -1.95 -16.30
N GLU A 255 -16.00 -2.40 -17.55
CA GLU A 255 -15.15 -1.84 -18.61
C GLU A 255 -15.36 -0.33 -18.82
N ASP A 256 -16.59 0.14 -18.72
CA ASP A 256 -16.94 1.56 -18.95
C ASP A 256 -16.41 2.48 -17.84
N GLU A 257 -16.22 1.94 -16.63
CA GLU A 257 -15.92 2.75 -15.44
C GLU A 257 -14.57 2.43 -14.78
N GLY A 258 -13.96 1.29 -15.14
CA GLY A 258 -12.64 0.87 -14.65
C GLY A 258 -12.62 0.30 -13.23
N HIS A 259 -13.68 -0.39 -12.79
CA HIS A 259 -13.79 -0.94 -11.43
C HIS A 259 -14.58 -2.24 -11.35
N PHE A 260 -14.51 -2.95 -10.21
CA PHE A 260 -15.27 -4.17 -9.94
C PHE A 260 -16.58 -3.88 -9.22
N ASN A 261 -17.70 -4.35 -9.77
CA ASN A 261 -19.00 -4.32 -9.10
C ASN A 261 -19.26 -5.64 -8.37
N MET A 262 -19.31 -5.62 -7.05
CA MET A 262 -19.65 -6.80 -6.24
C MET A 262 -21.13 -7.15 -6.35
N ASP A 263 -21.45 -8.44 -6.44
CA ASP A 263 -22.82 -8.92 -6.45
C ASP A 263 -23.53 -8.77 -5.09
N SER A 264 -22.75 -8.89 -4.01
CA SER A 264 -23.23 -8.75 -2.63
C SER A 264 -22.10 -8.29 -1.70
N GLY A 265 -22.20 -8.54 -0.39
CA GLY A 265 -21.05 -8.40 0.51
C GLY A 265 -20.73 -6.99 1.00
N LYS A 266 -21.56 -5.97 0.74
CA LYS A 266 -21.37 -4.59 1.22
C LYS A 266 -21.00 -4.47 2.71
N HIS A 267 -21.62 -5.27 3.59
CA HIS A 267 -21.33 -5.27 5.03
C HIS A 267 -19.92 -5.77 5.34
N ARG A 268 -19.45 -6.79 4.61
CA ARG A 268 -18.10 -7.35 4.78
C ARG A 268 -17.04 -6.43 4.20
N ALA A 269 -17.29 -5.84 3.04
CA ALA A 269 -16.41 -4.82 2.49
C ALA A 269 -16.30 -3.63 3.46
N ALA A 270 -17.42 -3.06 3.91
CA ALA A 270 -17.43 -1.97 4.89
C ALA A 270 -16.72 -2.36 6.20
N PHE A 271 -16.87 -3.61 6.65
CA PHE A 271 -16.16 -4.11 7.82
C PHE A 271 -14.65 -4.11 7.59
N LEU A 272 -14.17 -4.69 6.48
CA LEU A 272 -12.74 -4.70 6.13
C LEU A 272 -12.17 -3.28 6.03
N ILE A 273 -12.90 -2.34 5.42
CA ILE A 273 -12.49 -0.92 5.36
C ILE A 273 -12.43 -0.29 6.77
N HIS A 274 -13.43 -0.55 7.62
CA HIS A 274 -13.44 -0.10 9.02
C HIS A 274 -12.23 -0.65 9.79
N ARG A 275 -11.84 -1.91 9.53
CA ARG A 275 -10.61 -2.54 10.05
C ARG A 275 -9.32 -2.08 9.33
N LYS A 276 -9.40 -1.01 8.53
CA LYS A 276 -8.31 -0.39 7.76
C LYS A 276 -7.62 -1.32 6.75
N ARG A 277 -8.35 -2.29 6.18
CA ARG A 277 -7.84 -3.16 5.11
C ARG A 277 -7.92 -2.43 3.77
N SER A 278 -6.78 -2.26 3.11
CA SER A 278 -6.69 -1.64 1.77
C SER A 278 -7.02 -2.59 0.61
N LEU A 279 -7.10 -3.89 0.91
CA LEU A 279 -7.44 -4.97 -0.03
C LEU A 279 -8.69 -5.72 0.47
N ILE A 280 -9.53 -6.16 -0.45
CA ILE A 280 -10.68 -7.02 -0.18
C ILE A 280 -10.63 -8.27 -1.07
N PRO A 281 -11.02 -9.45 -0.57
CA PRO A 281 -10.98 -10.66 -1.38
C PRO A 281 -12.23 -10.74 -2.26
N LEU A 282 -12.04 -10.92 -3.57
CA LEU A 282 -13.12 -11.09 -4.55
C LEU A 282 -12.90 -12.34 -5.39
N ARG A 283 -14.01 -12.96 -5.80
CA ARG A 283 -14.05 -13.98 -6.84
C ARG A 283 -14.40 -13.30 -8.16
N LEU A 284 -13.59 -13.52 -9.18
CA LEU A 284 -13.68 -12.84 -10.47
C LEU A 284 -13.63 -13.88 -11.58
N SER A 285 -14.19 -13.58 -12.76
CA SER A 285 -13.88 -14.37 -13.94
C SER A 285 -12.40 -14.18 -14.33
N VAL A 286 -11.80 -15.19 -14.96
CA VAL A 286 -10.42 -15.08 -15.48
C VAL A 286 -10.29 -13.90 -16.46
N SER A 287 -11.29 -13.69 -17.32
CA SER A 287 -11.29 -12.59 -18.31
C SER A 287 -11.31 -11.20 -17.66
N ASP A 288 -12.11 -11.03 -16.61
CA ASP A 288 -12.22 -9.76 -15.90
C ASP A 288 -10.93 -9.44 -15.17
N TYR A 289 -10.31 -10.44 -14.56
CA TYR A 289 -9.02 -10.28 -13.89
C TYR A 289 -7.91 -9.91 -14.87
N GLU A 290 -7.82 -10.60 -16.01
CA GLU A 290 -6.84 -10.28 -17.06
C GLU A 290 -7.05 -8.87 -17.64
N THR A 291 -8.31 -8.45 -17.81
CA THR A 291 -8.65 -7.10 -18.25
C THR A 291 -8.19 -6.07 -17.22
N TYR A 292 -8.46 -6.32 -15.94
CA TYR A 292 -8.02 -5.48 -14.83
C TYR A 292 -6.49 -5.28 -14.81
N LEU A 293 -5.71 -6.35 -14.98
CA LEU A 293 -4.24 -6.30 -14.93
C LEU A 293 -3.60 -5.37 -15.96
N ASN A 294 -4.30 -5.05 -17.06
CA ASN A 294 -3.86 -4.10 -18.08
C ASN A 294 -2.38 -4.29 -18.49
N ARG A 295 -2.05 -5.52 -18.89
CA ARG A 295 -0.66 -5.97 -19.12
C ARG A 295 0.18 -5.03 -19.99
N PRO A 296 -0.34 -4.42 -21.08
CA PRO A 296 0.45 -3.48 -21.88
C PRO A 296 0.93 -2.26 -21.07
N ALA A 297 0.05 -1.62 -20.29
CA ALA A 297 0.41 -0.47 -19.46
C ALA A 297 1.32 -0.89 -18.29
N LEU A 298 1.05 -2.04 -17.68
CA LEU A 298 1.88 -2.64 -16.63
C LEU A 298 3.31 -2.86 -17.10
N GLN A 299 3.48 -3.52 -18.25
CA GLN A 299 4.80 -3.80 -18.82
C GLN A 299 5.55 -2.50 -19.11
N SER A 300 4.86 -1.51 -19.66
CA SER A 300 5.45 -0.19 -19.94
C SER A 300 5.92 0.53 -18.66
N LEU A 301 5.20 0.38 -17.55
CA LEU A 301 5.61 0.93 -16.25
C LEU A 301 6.83 0.20 -15.68
N ILE A 302 6.83 -1.14 -15.71
CA ILE A 302 7.96 -1.96 -15.23
C ILE A 302 9.23 -1.62 -16.03
N GLU A 303 9.14 -1.53 -17.35
CA GLU A 303 10.27 -1.16 -18.21
C GLU A 303 10.84 0.21 -17.87
N HIS A 304 9.97 1.20 -17.64
CA HIS A 304 10.39 2.53 -17.20
C HIS A 304 11.14 2.46 -15.87
N MET A 305 10.59 1.76 -14.88
CA MET A 305 11.24 1.60 -13.56
C MET A 305 12.61 0.90 -13.66
N MET A 306 12.73 -0.11 -14.53
CA MET A 306 14.00 -0.79 -14.77
C MET A 306 15.03 0.13 -15.45
N GLN A 307 14.60 0.95 -16.41
CA GLN A 307 15.46 1.91 -17.12
C GLN A 307 15.95 3.04 -16.20
N THR A 308 15.09 3.51 -15.29
CA THR A 308 15.43 4.58 -14.34
C THR A 308 16.05 4.07 -13.04
N SER A 309 16.24 2.74 -12.91
CA SER A 309 16.78 2.09 -11.70
C SER A 309 16.01 2.47 -10.43
N VAL A 310 14.68 2.64 -10.54
CA VAL A 310 13.81 2.93 -9.40
C VAL A 310 13.70 1.68 -8.53
N THR A 311 14.24 1.75 -7.32
CA THR A 311 14.22 0.66 -6.32
C THR A 311 13.10 0.80 -5.29
N GLU A 312 12.59 2.02 -5.08
CA GLU A 312 11.46 2.35 -4.21
C GLU A 312 10.45 3.23 -4.95
N LEU A 313 9.16 2.95 -4.78
CA LEU A 313 8.09 3.72 -5.43
C LEU A 313 7.87 5.06 -4.73
N PRO A 314 7.56 6.16 -5.45
CA PRO A 314 7.25 7.45 -4.82
C PRO A 314 6.05 7.42 -3.86
N TYR A 315 5.12 6.48 -4.06
CA TYR A 315 3.91 6.30 -3.26
C TYR A 315 3.37 4.87 -3.43
N PRO A 316 2.45 4.38 -2.57
CA PRO A 316 1.93 3.03 -2.70
C PRO A 316 1.10 2.85 -3.98
N VAL A 317 1.49 1.87 -4.81
CA VAL A 317 0.75 1.47 -6.01
C VAL A 317 0.00 0.18 -5.71
N MET A 318 -1.32 0.24 -5.59
CA MET A 318 -2.16 -0.88 -5.15
C MET A 318 -2.42 -1.93 -6.25
N HIS A 319 -1.63 -1.97 -7.32
CA HIS A 319 -1.80 -2.96 -8.39
C HIS A 319 -1.09 -4.28 -8.00
N PRO A 320 -1.61 -5.48 -8.40
CA PRO A 320 -1.13 -6.77 -7.91
C PRO A 320 0.38 -6.98 -8.01
N TYR A 321 0.99 -6.41 -9.05
CA TYR A 321 2.42 -6.50 -9.34
C TYR A 321 3.32 -5.62 -8.47
N PHE A 322 2.74 -4.75 -7.64
CA PHE A 322 3.47 -3.78 -6.82
C PHE A 322 3.12 -3.87 -5.33
N LEU A 323 2.29 -4.83 -4.90
CA LEU A 323 1.84 -4.92 -3.50
C LEU A 323 2.97 -5.16 -2.49
N LYS A 324 4.07 -5.80 -2.94
CA LYS A 324 5.29 -6.02 -2.15
C LYS A 324 6.43 -5.07 -2.50
N ALA A 325 6.22 -4.14 -3.43
CA ALA A 325 7.24 -3.18 -3.80
C ALA A 325 7.40 -2.15 -2.67
N PRO A 326 8.64 -1.83 -2.25
CA PRO A 326 8.87 -0.79 -1.25
C PRO A 326 8.46 0.57 -1.82
N TYR A 327 8.05 1.49 -0.94
CA TYR A 327 7.64 2.83 -1.32
C TYR A 327 7.95 3.85 -0.23
N HIS A 328 8.00 5.12 -0.63
CA HIS A 328 8.22 6.25 0.27
C HIS A 328 6.99 6.48 1.15
N ALA A 329 7.03 5.99 2.39
CA ALA A 329 5.94 6.14 3.36
C ALA A 329 6.02 7.47 4.11
N GLU A 330 6.00 8.60 3.39
CA GLU A 330 6.15 9.94 3.97
C GLU A 330 4.86 10.48 4.63
N SER A 331 3.71 9.85 4.39
CA SER A 331 2.42 10.26 4.94
C SER A 331 1.50 9.09 5.30
N ALA A 332 0.52 9.36 6.15
CA ALA A 332 -0.58 8.45 6.47
C ALA A 332 -1.62 8.44 5.33
N TYR A 333 -1.19 7.99 4.14
CA TYR A 333 -1.97 8.05 2.90
C TYR A 333 -3.36 7.44 3.05
N TYR A 334 -3.45 6.21 3.55
CA TYR A 334 -4.72 5.48 3.61
C TYR A 334 -5.70 6.09 4.62
N GLU A 335 -5.22 6.51 5.80
CA GLU A 335 -6.03 7.26 6.76
C GLU A 335 -6.55 8.58 6.19
N THR A 336 -5.69 9.29 5.45
CA THR A 336 -6.03 10.57 4.81
C THR A 336 -7.11 10.36 3.74
N LEU A 337 -6.92 9.35 2.89
CA LEU A 337 -7.91 8.93 1.90
C LEU A 337 -9.27 8.63 2.54
N LEU A 338 -9.33 7.82 3.61
CA LEU A 338 -10.60 7.50 4.28
C LEU A 338 -11.31 8.73 4.86
N LYS A 339 -10.56 9.66 5.47
CA LYS A 339 -11.10 10.91 6.00
C LYS A 339 -11.66 11.81 4.89
N LEU A 340 -10.92 11.96 3.80
CA LEU A 340 -11.34 12.79 2.66
C LEU A 340 -12.52 12.15 1.91
N CYS A 341 -12.52 10.82 1.69
CA CYS A 341 -13.64 10.08 1.13
C CYS A 341 -14.93 10.35 1.89
N ARG A 342 -14.90 10.29 3.22
CA ARG A 342 -16.06 10.62 4.07
C ARG A 342 -16.51 12.06 3.86
N SER A 343 -15.58 13.01 3.89
CA SER A 343 -15.89 14.43 3.80
C SER A 343 -16.51 14.78 2.44
N PHE A 344 -15.91 14.30 1.35
CA PHE A 344 -16.38 14.55 -0.01
C PHE A 344 -17.70 13.85 -0.30
N VAL A 345 -17.88 12.60 0.14
CA VAL A 345 -19.16 11.90 -0.10
C VAL A 345 -20.30 12.51 0.70
N LEU A 346 -20.09 12.97 1.93
CA LEU A 346 -21.13 13.63 2.72
C LEU A 346 -21.55 14.97 2.09
N ALA A 347 -20.57 15.76 1.65
CA ALA A 347 -20.84 17.02 0.96
C ALA A 347 -21.59 16.78 -0.36
N ASN A 348 -21.13 15.81 -1.18
CA ASN A 348 -21.82 15.47 -2.43
C ASN A 348 -23.20 14.87 -2.19
N PHE A 349 -23.36 14.03 -1.17
CA PHE A 349 -24.64 13.44 -0.79
C PHE A 349 -25.65 14.53 -0.39
N SER A 350 -25.22 15.54 0.36
CA SER A 350 -26.09 16.67 0.76
C SER A 350 -26.63 17.44 -0.44
N ASN A 351 -25.86 17.49 -1.54
CA ASN A 351 -26.25 18.19 -2.76
C ASN A 351 -27.07 17.31 -3.73
N THR A 352 -26.79 16.02 -3.79
CA THR A 352 -27.31 15.13 -4.87
C THR A 352 -28.20 14.00 -4.38
N GLY A 353 -28.20 13.71 -3.09
CA GLY A 353 -28.84 12.53 -2.49
C GLY A 353 -28.18 11.19 -2.88
N ARG A 354 -26.98 11.20 -3.48
CA ARG A 354 -26.28 10.00 -3.95
C ARG A 354 -25.00 9.75 -3.18
N VAL A 355 -24.77 8.49 -2.80
CA VAL A 355 -23.48 8.04 -2.23
C VAL A 355 -22.54 7.75 -3.40
N SER A 356 -21.96 8.80 -3.97
CA SER A 356 -21.06 8.70 -5.12
C SER A 356 -20.11 9.88 -5.11
N LEU A 357 -19.00 9.77 -5.84
CA LEU A 357 -18.12 10.89 -6.17
C LEU A 357 -18.10 11.18 -7.67
N LYS A 358 -18.97 10.53 -8.46
CA LYS A 358 -19.12 10.82 -9.89
C LYS A 358 -19.63 12.24 -10.08
N GLY A 359 -18.96 12.99 -10.96
CA GLY A 359 -19.28 14.39 -11.27
C GLY A 359 -18.66 15.40 -10.30
N VAL A 360 -17.92 14.94 -9.28
CA VAL A 360 -17.14 15.81 -8.39
C VAL A 360 -15.84 16.22 -9.10
N ILE A 361 -15.55 17.51 -9.09
CA ILE A 361 -14.32 18.09 -9.64
C ILE A 361 -13.37 18.45 -8.50
N LEU A 362 -12.21 17.78 -8.47
CA LEU A 362 -11.18 17.98 -7.47
C LEU A 362 -10.02 18.78 -8.07
N ARG A 363 -9.63 19.88 -7.42
CA ARG A 363 -8.43 20.64 -7.78
C ARG A 363 -7.25 20.22 -6.92
N VAL A 364 -6.10 19.97 -7.54
CA VAL A 364 -4.87 19.49 -6.87
C VAL A 364 -3.71 20.40 -7.23
N GLU A 365 -3.11 21.06 -6.23
CA GLU A 365 -2.09 22.09 -6.46
C GLU A 365 -0.64 21.60 -6.33
N CYS A 366 -0.42 20.40 -5.79
CA CYS A 366 0.91 19.88 -5.50
C CYS A 366 1.07 18.42 -5.96
N ALA A 367 2.24 18.10 -6.54
CA ALA A 367 2.58 16.76 -7.02
C ALA A 367 2.63 15.71 -5.89
N ASP A 368 2.95 16.11 -4.66
CA ASP A 368 2.97 15.20 -3.50
C ASP A 368 1.57 14.62 -3.17
N LEU A 369 0.51 15.22 -3.72
CA LEU A 369 -0.88 14.79 -3.57
C LEU A 369 -1.37 13.94 -4.75
N GLU A 370 -0.51 13.65 -5.73
CA GLU A 370 -0.80 12.76 -6.86
C GLU A 370 -1.41 11.41 -6.43
N PRO A 371 -0.92 10.67 -5.41
CA PRO A 371 -1.54 9.41 -5.02
C PRO A 371 -3.00 9.58 -4.58
N LEU A 372 -3.33 10.69 -3.91
CA LEU A 372 -4.72 10.99 -3.55
C LEU A 372 -5.53 11.38 -4.79
N ALA A 373 -4.95 12.15 -5.71
CA ALA A 373 -5.59 12.51 -6.97
C ALA A 373 -5.98 11.27 -7.80
N GLN A 374 -5.05 10.30 -7.92
CA GLN A 374 -5.29 9.03 -8.60
C GLN A 374 -6.35 8.19 -7.90
N ALA A 375 -6.31 8.12 -6.56
CA ALA A 375 -7.36 7.47 -5.79
C ALA A 375 -8.73 8.10 -6.00
N PHE A 376 -8.85 9.42 -5.98
CA PHE A 376 -10.13 10.10 -6.20
C PHE A 376 -10.61 9.98 -7.64
N ALA A 377 -9.69 9.96 -8.61
CA ALA A 377 -10.01 9.63 -9.99
C ALA A 377 -10.59 8.21 -10.08
N LEU A 378 -9.98 7.19 -9.46
CA LEU A 378 -10.54 5.83 -9.38
C LEU A 378 -11.94 5.79 -8.75
N LEU A 379 -12.19 6.64 -7.74
CA LEU A 379 -13.49 6.74 -7.06
C LEU A 379 -14.57 7.50 -7.85
N GLY A 380 -14.24 8.06 -9.02
CA GLY A 380 -15.19 8.71 -9.92
C GLY A 380 -15.03 10.22 -10.09
N CYS A 381 -14.05 10.85 -9.44
CA CYS A 381 -13.83 12.30 -9.56
C CYS A 381 -13.16 12.65 -10.89
N SER A 382 -13.41 13.86 -11.37
CA SER A 382 -12.56 14.54 -12.37
C SER A 382 -11.49 15.35 -11.64
N ILE A 383 -10.25 15.29 -12.11
CA ILE A 383 -9.09 15.91 -11.49
C ILE A 383 -8.59 17.06 -12.35
N CYS A 384 -8.51 18.25 -11.76
CA CYS A 384 -7.81 19.40 -12.32
C CYS A 384 -6.51 19.61 -11.56
N TYR A 385 -5.36 19.55 -12.23
CA TYR A 385 -4.06 19.61 -11.56
C TYR A 385 -3.17 20.74 -12.08
N ALA A 386 -2.40 21.35 -11.17
CA ALA A 386 -1.60 22.57 -11.43
C ALA A 386 -0.08 22.38 -11.29
N TYR A 387 0.40 21.14 -11.43
CA TYR A 387 1.82 20.78 -11.36
C TYR A 387 2.28 20.03 -12.61
N GLN A 388 3.60 19.91 -12.77
CA GLN A 388 4.21 19.14 -13.85
C GLN A 388 4.01 17.64 -13.57
N GLU A 389 3.31 16.96 -14.48
CA GLU A 389 3.16 15.50 -14.45
C GLU A 389 4.52 14.81 -14.67
N SER A 390 4.85 13.83 -13.82
CA SER A 390 6.01 12.96 -14.05
C SER A 390 5.67 11.81 -15.00
N GLU A 391 6.70 11.22 -15.63
CA GLU A 391 6.49 10.06 -16.49
C GLU A 391 5.93 8.85 -15.71
N PHE A 392 6.32 8.70 -14.44
CA PHE A 392 5.78 7.66 -13.55
C PHE A 392 4.28 7.85 -13.33
N ASP A 393 3.84 9.07 -12.98
CA ASP A 393 2.43 9.38 -12.71
C ASP A 393 1.56 9.10 -13.94
N ARG A 394 2.02 9.55 -15.12
CA ARG A 394 1.34 9.30 -16.39
C ARG A 394 1.14 7.80 -16.64
N ARG A 395 2.17 6.99 -16.38
CA ARG A 395 2.12 5.53 -16.56
C ARG A 395 1.17 4.87 -15.57
N ILE A 396 1.10 5.34 -14.32
CA ILE A 396 0.13 4.88 -13.34
C ILE A 396 -1.31 5.24 -13.76
N ARG A 397 -1.54 6.45 -14.26
CA ARG A 397 -2.85 6.87 -14.79
C ARG A 397 -3.28 5.98 -15.96
N CYS A 398 -2.35 5.61 -16.86
CA CYS A 398 -2.61 4.63 -17.92
C CYS A 398 -2.88 3.22 -17.38
N LEU A 399 -2.13 2.76 -16.38
CA LEU A 399 -2.30 1.45 -15.74
C LEU A 399 -3.73 1.29 -15.21
N TYR A 400 -4.25 2.31 -14.53
CA TYR A 400 -5.60 2.32 -13.97
C TYR A 400 -6.69 2.81 -14.93
N ARG A 401 -6.35 3.19 -16.18
CA ARG A 401 -7.30 3.74 -17.17
C ARG A 401 -8.06 4.98 -16.67
N ILE A 402 -7.35 5.87 -16.00
CA ILE A 402 -7.92 7.11 -15.43
C ILE A 402 -7.36 8.38 -16.07
N ALA A 403 -6.51 8.28 -17.09
CA ALA A 403 -5.84 9.45 -17.68
C ALA A 403 -6.82 10.50 -18.23
N ASP A 404 -7.97 10.08 -18.76
CA ASP A 404 -9.04 10.94 -19.27
C ASP A 404 -9.78 11.71 -18.15
N ARG A 405 -9.63 11.28 -16.89
CA ARG A 405 -10.14 12.00 -15.72
C ARG A 405 -9.24 13.15 -15.28
N PHE A 406 -8.04 13.28 -15.85
CA PHE A 406 -7.07 14.32 -15.49
C PHE A 406 -7.00 15.41 -16.56
N ILE A 407 -7.13 16.66 -16.14
CA ILE A 407 -7.02 17.83 -16.98
C ILE A 407 -5.93 18.73 -16.40
N GLN A 408 -4.87 18.98 -17.18
CA GLN A 408 -3.81 19.90 -16.79
C GLN A 408 -4.32 21.34 -16.88
N GLN A 409 -4.11 22.09 -15.81
CA GLN A 409 -4.57 23.47 -15.71
C GLN A 409 -3.55 24.43 -16.35
N ASP A 410 -3.52 24.54 -17.69
CA ASP A 410 -2.93 25.73 -18.37
C ASP A 410 -3.91 26.92 -18.33
N THR A 411 -5.20 26.62 -18.15
CA THR A 411 -6.33 27.54 -18.10
C THR A 411 -7.19 27.20 -16.89
N THR A 412 -7.46 28.18 -16.04
CA THR A 412 -8.28 28.05 -14.83
C THR A 412 -9.70 27.53 -15.17
N PRO A 413 -10.16 26.39 -14.64
CA PRO A 413 -11.55 26.24 -14.28
C PRO A 413 -11.80 27.14 -13.08
N GLU A 414 -12.61 28.17 -13.26
CA GLU A 414 -13.15 28.97 -12.15
C GLU A 414 -14.00 28.12 -11.17
N LYS A 415 -14.32 26.87 -11.52
CA LYS A 415 -15.23 26.00 -10.77
C LYS A 415 -14.61 24.63 -10.49
N TYR A 416 -14.36 24.37 -9.22
CA TYR A 416 -14.06 23.06 -8.64
C TYR A 416 -14.92 22.89 -7.38
N ASP A 417 -15.18 21.65 -6.97
CA ASP A 417 -15.99 21.38 -5.77
C ASP A 417 -15.11 21.33 -4.51
N PHE A 418 -13.89 20.79 -4.63
CA PHE A 418 -12.94 20.66 -3.53
C PHE A 418 -11.49 20.97 -3.97
N LEU A 419 -10.67 21.40 -3.01
CA LEU A 419 -9.25 21.74 -3.20
C LEU A 419 -8.35 20.85 -2.33
N LEU A 420 -7.28 20.33 -2.92
CA LEU A 420 -6.16 19.69 -2.25
C LEU A 420 -4.89 20.54 -2.45
N ASP A 421 -4.46 21.27 -1.40
CA ASP A 421 -3.35 22.25 -1.44
C ASP A 421 -2.19 21.93 -0.47
N GLY A 422 -2.24 20.75 0.18
CA GLY A 422 -1.23 20.30 1.14
C GLY A 422 -1.34 20.95 2.53
N ARG A 423 -2.26 21.90 2.75
CA ARG A 423 -2.48 22.55 4.06
C ARG A 423 -3.59 21.88 4.89
N GLY A 424 -4.03 20.70 4.46
CA GLY A 424 -5.24 20.04 4.97
C GLY A 424 -6.50 20.56 4.26
N PRO A 425 -7.63 19.84 4.32
CA PRO A 425 -8.85 20.26 3.65
C PRO A 425 -9.34 21.60 4.22
N GLN A 426 -9.57 22.59 3.34
CA GLN A 426 -10.32 23.82 3.62
C GLN A 426 -11.77 23.67 3.18
#